data_AF-A0A9P6D1A6-F1
#
_entry.id   AF-A0A9P6D1A6-F1
#
_cell.length_a   1.000
_cell.length_b   1.000
_cell.length_c   1.000
_cell.angle_alpha   90.00
_cell.angle_beta   90.00
_cell.angle_gamma   90.00
#
_symmetry.space_group_name_H-M   'P 1'
#
loop_
_entity.id
_entity.type
_entity.pdbx_description
1 polymer ?
#
loop_
_entity_poly.entity_id
_entity_poly.type
_entity_poly.pdbx_seq_one_letter_code
_entity_poly.pdbx_strand_id
1 'polypeptide(L)'
;PSNSEINGCLRPLVDDLVTLWQYGIFLSRTPLHPLGLQVRCALIPLVCDLPAARQISGTASGANDGQCNECHIVRQDMENLDYKTWPKHDSKQHRNLATRWRDALSEKLQAKYFKESHVRWSELLRLPYWCPTRFVTVDPMHGFYLGMFQRHCRIVWGMD
;
A
#
# COMPACT_ATOMS: atom_id res chain seq x y z
N PRO A 1 -8.79 -15.44 -3.89
CA PRO A 1 -9.49 -14.15 -3.99
C PRO A 1 -9.16 -13.44 -5.30
N SER A 2 -10.18 -13.01 -6.04
CA SER A 2 -9.96 -12.09 -7.17
C SER A 2 -9.44 -10.75 -6.65
N ASN A 3 -8.61 -10.09 -7.44
CA ASN A 3 -7.84 -8.91 -7.05
C ASN A 3 -8.69 -7.72 -6.52
N SER A 4 -10.00 -7.69 -6.80
CA SER A 4 -10.93 -6.64 -6.37
C SER A 4 -11.76 -7.01 -5.14
N GLU A 5 -11.86 -8.28 -4.76
CA GLU A 5 -12.68 -8.73 -3.62
C GLU A 5 -12.22 -8.13 -2.29
N ILE A 6 -10.92 -7.88 -2.13
CA ILE A 6 -10.35 -7.31 -0.90
C ILE A 6 -10.90 -5.92 -0.60
N ASN A 7 -11.28 -5.15 -1.64
CA ASN A 7 -11.93 -3.85 -1.47
C ASN A 7 -13.30 -4.00 -0.81
N GLY A 8 -14.03 -5.08 -1.06
CA GLY A 8 -15.28 -5.37 -0.37
C GLY A 8 -15.08 -5.54 1.13
N CYS A 9 -14.01 -6.24 1.53
CA CYS A 9 -13.67 -6.44 2.95
C CYS A 9 -13.15 -5.16 3.63
N LEU A 10 -12.38 -4.33 2.91
CA LEU A 10 -11.81 -3.10 3.45
C LEU A 10 -12.82 -1.96 3.59
N ARG A 11 -13.87 -1.95 2.77
CA ARG A 11 -14.87 -0.88 2.73
C ARG A 11 -15.45 -0.49 4.10
N PRO A 12 -16.02 -1.41 4.91
CA PRO A 12 -16.60 -1.03 6.21
C PRO A 12 -15.55 -0.44 7.15
N LEU A 13 -14.33 -0.98 7.17
CA LEU A 13 -13.23 -0.45 7.98
C LEU A 13 -12.84 0.97 7.53
N VAL A 14 -12.78 1.21 6.23
CA VAL A 14 -12.47 2.53 5.68
C VAL A 14 -13.59 3.53 5.97
N ASP A 15 -14.86 3.12 5.92
CA ASP A 15 -16.00 3.96 6.29
C ASP A 15 -15.89 4.46 7.74
N ASP A 16 -15.55 3.57 8.67
CA ASP A 16 -15.31 3.93 10.08
C ASP A 16 -14.11 4.85 10.22
N LEU A 17 -13.00 4.58 9.53
CA LEU A 17 -11.78 5.40 9.58
C LEU A 17 -11.98 6.81 9.02
N VAL A 18 -12.81 6.98 7.98
CA VAL A 18 -13.17 8.31 7.46
C VAL A 18 -13.96 9.08 8.52
N THR A 19 -14.94 8.44 9.17
CA THR A 19 -15.74 9.04 10.25
C THR A 19 -14.85 9.43 11.44
N LEU A 20 -13.96 8.53 11.87
CA LEU A 20 -13.02 8.75 12.97
C LEU A 20 -11.99 9.85 12.67
N TRP A 21 -11.62 10.05 11.41
CA TRP A 21 -10.72 11.12 11.02
C TRP A 21 -11.42 12.49 11.01
N GLN A 22 -12.63 12.56 10.44
CA GLN A 22 -13.37 13.81 10.27
C GLN A 22 -13.96 14.31 11.60
N TYR A 23 -14.68 13.43 12.30
CA TYR A 23 -15.46 13.78 13.49
C TYR A 23 -14.79 13.26 14.78
N GLY A 24 -14.15 12.10 14.70
CA GLY A 24 -13.66 11.38 15.87
C GLY A 24 -14.78 10.74 16.68
N ILE A 25 -14.42 10.21 17.84
CA ILE A 25 -15.35 9.67 18.84
C ILE A 25 -15.12 10.37 20.17
N PHE A 26 -16.20 10.62 20.91
CA PHE A 26 -16.12 11.13 22.28
C PHE A 26 -16.21 9.96 23.25
N LEU A 27 -15.12 9.70 23.98
CA LEU A 27 -15.09 8.76 25.08
C LEU A 27 -15.56 9.49 26.32
N SER A 28 -16.68 9.05 26.92
CA SER A 28 -17.27 9.73 28.09
C SER A 28 -16.36 9.73 29.31
N ARG A 29 -15.53 8.70 29.48
CA ARG A 29 -14.59 8.57 30.58
C ARG A 29 -13.39 7.70 30.20
N THR A 30 -12.19 8.15 30.54
CA THR A 30 -10.98 7.31 30.56
C THR A 30 -10.30 7.45 31.93
N PRO A 31 -9.40 6.55 32.35
CA PRO A 31 -8.74 6.65 33.66
C PRO A 31 -8.05 8.00 33.93
N LEU A 32 -7.47 8.62 32.87
CA LEU A 32 -6.80 9.92 32.95
C LEU A 32 -7.72 11.11 32.62
N HIS A 33 -8.88 10.88 32.00
CA HIS A 33 -9.82 11.94 31.61
C HIS A 33 -11.24 11.61 32.10
N PRO A 34 -11.55 11.95 33.37
CA PRO A 34 -12.85 11.66 33.97
C PRO A 34 -14.02 12.47 33.36
N LEU A 35 -13.72 13.61 32.73
CA LEU A 35 -14.67 14.48 32.04
C LEU A 35 -14.84 14.16 30.54
N GLY A 36 -14.23 13.06 30.09
CA GLY A 36 -14.25 12.60 28.72
C GLY A 36 -13.11 13.13 27.85
N LEU A 37 -12.96 12.54 26.67
CA LEU A 37 -11.88 12.78 25.72
C LEU A 37 -12.37 12.57 24.29
N GLN A 38 -12.14 13.55 23.42
CA GLN A 38 -12.35 13.37 21.98
C GLN A 38 -11.11 12.72 21.35
N VAL A 39 -11.31 11.61 20.67
CA VAL A 39 -10.26 10.82 20.02
C VAL A 39 -10.50 10.75 18.52
N ARG A 40 -9.44 10.94 17.73
CA ARG A 40 -9.45 10.71 16.29
C ARG A 40 -8.51 9.56 15.96
N CYS A 41 -8.84 8.82 14.90
CA CYS A 41 -8.04 7.69 14.44
C CYS A 41 -7.48 7.97 13.04
N ALA A 42 -6.26 7.51 12.80
CA ALA A 42 -5.64 7.53 11.48
C ALA A 42 -4.91 6.21 11.23
N LEU A 43 -5.18 5.58 10.08
CA LEU A 43 -4.43 4.42 9.61
C LEU A 43 -3.21 4.89 8.81
N ILE A 44 -1.99 4.66 9.32
CA ILE A 44 -0.76 5.08 8.66
C ILE A 44 -0.12 3.90 7.91
N PRO A 45 0.77 3.08 8.50
CA PRO A 45 1.47 2.07 7.70
C PRO A 45 0.56 0.87 7.40
N LEU A 46 0.56 0.46 6.14
CA LEU A 46 0.16 -0.86 5.69
C LEU A 46 1.37 -1.79 5.85
N VAL A 47 1.35 -2.61 6.91
CA VAL A 47 2.40 -3.60 7.20
C VAL A 47 1.88 -4.99 6.83
N CYS A 48 2.45 -5.59 5.80
CA CYS A 48 2.17 -6.95 5.36
C CYS A 48 3.25 -7.42 4.39
N ASP A 49 3.24 -8.71 4.05
CA ASP A 49 4.14 -9.25 3.04
C ASP A 49 3.92 -8.57 1.67
N LEU A 50 4.93 -8.62 0.80
CA LEU A 50 4.90 -7.90 -0.48
C LEU A 50 3.69 -8.29 -1.37
N PRO A 51 3.26 -9.57 -1.45
CA PRO A 51 2.04 -9.95 -2.16
C PRO A 51 0.77 -9.28 -1.59
N ALA A 52 0.55 -9.34 -0.28
CA ALA A 52 -0.63 -8.72 0.34
C ALA A 52 -0.57 -7.18 0.23
N ALA A 53 0.62 -6.59 0.40
CA ALA A 53 0.83 -5.16 0.27
C ALA A 53 0.36 -4.65 -1.09
N ARG A 54 0.76 -5.33 -2.17
CA ARG A 54 0.34 -5.04 -3.55
C ARG A 54 -1.16 -5.21 -3.74
N GLN A 55 -1.74 -6.26 -3.16
CA GLN A 55 -3.17 -6.51 -3.27
C GLN A 55 -4.01 -5.42 -2.60
N ILE A 56 -3.61 -5.00 -1.40
CA ILE A 56 -4.31 -4.02 -0.57
C ILE A 56 -4.07 -2.59 -1.07
N SER A 57 -2.84 -2.26 -1.49
CA SER A 57 -2.50 -0.93 -2.01
C SER A 57 -3.01 -0.70 -3.43
N GLY A 58 -3.34 -1.78 -4.15
CA GLY A 58 -3.77 -1.71 -5.54
C GLY A 58 -2.61 -1.55 -6.53
N THR A 59 -1.41 -2.03 -6.20
CA THR A 59 -0.27 -2.03 -7.12
C THR A 59 -0.04 -3.42 -7.73
N ALA A 60 0.62 -3.45 -8.89
CA ALA A 60 0.85 -4.70 -9.61
C ALA A 60 1.87 -5.63 -8.94
N SER A 61 1.64 -6.93 -9.08
CA SER A 61 2.64 -7.98 -8.86
C SER A 61 3.17 -8.42 -10.22
N GLY A 62 4.46 -8.22 -10.47
CA GLY A 62 5.10 -8.58 -11.75
C GLY A 62 6.62 -8.60 -11.60
N ALA A 63 7.36 -8.91 -12.66
CA ALA A 63 8.83 -8.92 -12.69
C ALA A 63 9.43 -7.78 -13.56
N ASN A 64 8.58 -6.95 -14.18
CA ASN A 64 8.96 -5.87 -15.08
C ASN A 64 8.99 -4.50 -14.37
N ASP A 65 9.75 -3.57 -14.95
CA ASP A 65 10.11 -2.25 -14.45
C ASP A 65 9.02 -1.48 -13.65
N GLY A 66 9.40 -0.84 -12.53
CA GLY A 66 8.55 0.12 -11.81
C GLY A 66 7.60 -0.45 -10.74
N GLN A 67 8.02 -1.43 -9.94
CA GLN A 67 7.15 -2.12 -8.97
C GLN A 67 7.28 -1.69 -7.51
N CYS A 68 8.19 -0.76 -7.22
CA CYS A 68 8.29 -0.24 -5.86
C CYS A 68 7.10 0.70 -5.62
N ASN A 69 6.53 0.70 -4.42
CA ASN A 69 5.46 1.65 -4.11
C ASN A 69 6.02 3.07 -3.94
N GLU A 70 7.31 3.21 -3.61
CA GLU A 70 7.97 4.47 -3.30
C GLU A 70 8.69 5.08 -4.51
N CYS A 71 9.36 4.28 -5.33
CA CYS A 71 10.17 4.75 -6.44
C CYS A 71 9.91 4.05 -7.79
N HIS A 72 10.25 4.76 -8.87
CA HIS A 72 10.17 4.30 -10.25
C HIS A 72 11.47 3.65 -10.75
N ILE A 73 12.33 3.12 -9.87
CA ILE A 73 13.54 2.42 -10.32
C ILE A 73 13.14 1.23 -11.20
N VAL A 74 13.79 1.16 -12.35
CA VAL A 74 13.66 0.07 -13.30
C VAL A 74 14.71 -1.01 -13.00
N ARG A 75 14.50 -2.22 -13.51
CA ARG A 75 15.37 -3.36 -13.20
C ARG A 75 16.84 -3.10 -13.59
N GLN A 76 17.05 -2.31 -14.64
CA GLN A 76 18.38 -1.96 -15.16
C GLN A 76 19.17 -1.08 -14.18
N ASP A 77 18.48 -0.28 -13.36
CA ASP A 77 19.09 0.67 -12.42
C ASP A 77 19.05 0.17 -10.97
N MET A 78 18.78 -1.11 -10.72
CA MET A 78 18.68 -1.66 -9.35
C MET A 78 19.98 -1.55 -8.55
N GLU A 79 21.13 -1.46 -9.24
CA GLU A 79 22.44 -1.28 -8.61
C GLU A 79 22.68 0.17 -8.14
N ASN A 80 21.79 1.12 -8.48
CA ASN A 80 21.88 2.48 -7.98
C ASN A 80 21.47 2.53 -6.51
N LEU A 81 22.44 2.54 -5.61
CA LEU A 81 22.22 2.61 -4.16
C LEU A 81 22.03 4.04 -3.62
N ASP A 82 22.23 5.08 -4.45
CA ASP A 82 22.00 6.47 -4.01
C ASP A 82 20.52 6.82 -4.06
N TYR A 83 19.83 6.53 -2.96
CA TYR A 83 18.38 6.72 -2.82
C TYR A 83 17.87 8.13 -3.07
N LYS A 84 18.75 9.15 -3.03
CA LYS A 84 18.38 10.53 -3.32
C LYS A 84 18.16 10.77 -4.81
N THR A 85 18.77 9.96 -5.66
CA THR A 85 18.66 10.04 -7.12
C THR A 85 17.45 9.28 -7.65
N TRP A 86 16.77 8.50 -6.80
CA TRP A 86 15.70 7.63 -7.23
C TRP A 86 14.46 8.44 -7.63
N PRO A 87 13.88 8.17 -8.82
CA PRO A 87 12.66 8.83 -9.23
C PRO A 87 11.52 8.40 -8.29
N LYS A 88 10.81 9.36 -7.69
CA LYS A 88 9.75 9.08 -6.70
C LYS A 88 8.37 9.06 -7.36
N HIS A 89 7.49 8.21 -6.84
CA HIS A 89 6.08 8.25 -7.22
C HIS A 89 5.39 9.49 -6.66
N ASP A 90 4.60 10.16 -7.48
CA ASP A 90 3.66 11.19 -7.01
C ASP A 90 2.35 10.54 -6.54
N SER A 91 1.97 10.81 -5.29
CA SER A 91 0.72 10.31 -4.71
C SER A 91 -0.52 10.87 -5.42
N LYS A 92 -0.48 12.10 -5.96
CA LYS A 92 -1.62 12.66 -6.69
C LYS A 92 -1.81 11.95 -8.02
N GLN A 93 -0.72 11.77 -8.77
CA GLN A 93 -0.72 10.96 -9.99
C GLN A 93 -1.23 9.53 -9.73
N HIS A 94 -0.77 8.87 -8.67
CA HIS A 94 -1.25 7.54 -8.29
C HIS A 94 -2.77 7.51 -8.08
N ARG A 95 -3.31 8.47 -7.32
CA ARG A 95 -4.78 8.59 -7.09
C ARG A 95 -5.54 8.81 -8.39
N ASN A 96 -5.01 9.63 -9.31
CA ASN A 96 -5.63 9.87 -10.61
C ASN A 96 -5.66 8.60 -11.46
N LEU A 97 -4.57 7.83 -11.51
CA LEU A 97 -4.49 6.55 -12.24
C LEU A 97 -5.47 5.52 -11.64
N ALA A 98 -5.48 5.38 -10.31
CA ALA A 98 -6.39 4.49 -9.61
C ALA A 98 -7.87 4.86 -9.85
N THR A 99 -8.19 6.15 -9.89
CA THR A 99 -9.54 6.66 -10.17
C THR A 99 -9.95 6.38 -11.60
N ARG A 100 -9.06 6.61 -12.57
CA ARG A 100 -9.29 6.25 -13.99
C ARG A 100 -9.53 4.76 -14.17
N TRP A 101 -8.83 3.92 -13.42
CA TRP A 101 -9.08 2.48 -13.38
C TRP A 101 -10.47 2.17 -12.81
N ARG A 102 -10.85 2.76 -11.67
CA ARG A 102 -12.16 2.53 -11.03
C ARG A 102 -13.32 2.92 -11.94
N ASP A 103 -13.22 4.10 -12.57
CA ASP A 103 -14.29 4.73 -13.35
C ASP A 103 -14.32 4.24 -14.81
N ALA A 104 -13.47 3.27 -15.16
CA ALA A 104 -13.44 2.68 -16.49
C ALA A 104 -14.75 1.92 -16.80
N LEU A 105 -15.29 2.15 -18.00
CA LEU A 105 -16.60 1.64 -18.43
C LEU A 105 -16.65 0.12 -18.70
N SER A 106 -15.51 -0.57 -18.72
CA SER A 106 -15.46 -2.01 -18.96
C SER A 106 -14.23 -2.65 -18.34
N GLU A 107 -14.32 -3.94 -18.04
CA GLU A 107 -13.19 -4.74 -17.55
C GLU A 107 -12.01 -4.76 -18.53
N LYS A 108 -12.29 -4.71 -19.84
CA LYS A 108 -11.24 -4.58 -20.88
C LYS A 108 -10.46 -3.28 -20.73
N LEU A 109 -11.16 -2.19 -20.44
CA LEU A 109 -10.52 -0.88 -20.24
C LEU A 109 -9.78 -0.82 -18.90
N GLN A 110 -10.33 -1.44 -17.85
CA GLN A 110 -9.63 -1.63 -16.57
C GLN A 110 -8.33 -2.40 -16.75
N ALA A 111 -8.36 -3.53 -17.47
CA ALA A 111 -7.18 -4.34 -17.76
C ALA A 111 -6.14 -3.54 -18.57
N LYS A 112 -6.59 -2.72 -19.53
CA LYS A 112 -5.70 -1.81 -20.29
C LYS A 112 -5.01 -0.80 -19.37
N TYR A 113 -5.77 -0.06 -18.54
CA TYR A 113 -5.20 0.93 -17.62
C TYR A 113 -4.28 0.30 -16.58
N PHE A 114 -4.62 -0.89 -16.08
CA PHE A 114 -3.76 -1.62 -15.15
C PHE A 114 -2.46 -2.08 -15.82
N LYS A 115 -2.53 -2.50 -17.08
CA LYS A 115 -1.33 -2.89 -17.86
C LYS A 115 -0.41 -1.69 -18.14
N GLU A 116 -0.96 -0.50 -18.36
CA GLU A 116 -0.20 0.71 -18.65
C GLU A 116 0.39 1.37 -17.40
N SER A 117 -0.36 1.40 -16.29
CA SER A 117 0.01 2.17 -15.10
C SER A 117 0.44 1.32 -13.91
N HIS A 118 0.17 0.02 -13.92
CA HIS A 118 0.39 -0.91 -12.79
C HIS A 118 -0.37 -0.53 -11.51
N VAL A 119 -1.38 0.33 -11.63
CA VAL A 119 -2.19 0.82 -10.52
C VAL A 119 -3.67 0.47 -10.77
N ARG A 120 -4.33 0.02 -9.71
CA ARG A 120 -5.78 -0.18 -9.62
C ARG A 120 -6.33 0.51 -8.37
N TRP A 121 -7.66 0.54 -8.25
CA TRP A 121 -8.31 1.13 -7.09
C TRP A 121 -8.10 0.31 -5.81
N SER A 122 -7.79 1.02 -4.73
CA SER A 122 -7.82 0.53 -3.36
C SER A 122 -8.78 1.38 -2.54
N GLU A 123 -9.58 0.75 -1.68
CA GLU A 123 -10.44 1.47 -0.73
C GLU A 123 -9.64 2.42 0.19
N LEU A 124 -8.36 2.11 0.49
CA LEU A 124 -7.51 2.98 1.30
C LEU A 124 -7.32 4.38 0.71
N LEU A 125 -7.46 4.54 -0.62
CA LEU A 125 -7.38 5.84 -1.27
C LEU A 125 -8.54 6.79 -0.91
N ARG A 126 -9.63 6.28 -0.31
CA ARG A 126 -10.71 7.13 0.22
C ARG A 126 -10.28 7.90 1.47
N LEU A 127 -9.25 7.42 2.18
CA LEU A 127 -8.68 8.15 3.31
C LEU A 127 -7.92 9.38 2.78
N PRO A 128 -8.29 10.61 3.18
CA PRO A 128 -7.74 11.83 2.59
C PRO A 128 -6.26 12.04 2.95
N TYR A 129 -5.83 11.50 4.08
CA TYR A 129 -4.45 11.60 4.58
C TYR A 129 -3.55 10.46 4.11
N TRP A 130 -4.12 9.37 3.56
CA TRP A 130 -3.34 8.17 3.27
C TRP A 130 -2.54 8.30 1.97
N CYS A 131 -1.24 8.00 2.04
CA CYS A 131 -0.31 8.17 0.93
C CYS A 131 0.22 6.80 0.45
N PRO A 132 -0.24 6.27 -0.70
CA PRO A 132 0.17 4.94 -1.18
C PRO A 132 1.68 4.82 -1.40
N THR A 133 2.37 5.92 -1.67
CA THR A 133 3.80 5.91 -1.97
C THR A 133 4.70 5.91 -0.73
N ARG A 134 4.12 6.23 0.44
CA ARG A 134 4.87 6.36 1.71
C ARG A 134 4.39 5.41 2.79
N PHE A 135 3.13 5.00 2.72
CA PHE A 135 2.47 4.26 3.78
C PHE A 135 2.40 2.77 3.49
N VAL A 136 2.82 2.30 2.31
CA VAL A 136 3.02 0.88 2.06
C VAL A 136 4.45 0.53 2.47
N THR A 137 4.59 -0.09 3.63
CA THR A 137 5.90 -0.38 4.22
C THR A 137 6.39 -1.78 3.83
N VAL A 138 7.70 -1.92 3.67
CA VAL A 138 8.34 -3.23 3.54
C VAL A 138 8.26 -3.93 4.89
N ASP A 139 7.76 -5.17 4.91
CA ASP A 139 7.77 -6.00 6.11
C ASP A 139 9.19 -6.55 6.34
N PRO A 140 9.94 -6.04 7.33
CA PRO A 140 11.30 -6.47 7.57
C PRO A 140 11.33 -7.90 8.12
N MET A 141 10.32 -8.34 8.87
CA MET A 141 10.32 -9.67 9.46
C MET A 141 10.25 -10.74 8.37
N HIS A 142 9.27 -10.63 7.48
CA HIS A 142 9.12 -11.60 6.39
C HIS A 142 10.23 -11.45 5.34
N GLY A 143 10.57 -10.21 4.95
CA GLY A 143 11.59 -9.95 3.94
C GLY A 143 13.00 -10.38 4.39
N PHE A 144 13.36 -10.12 5.65
CA PHE A 144 14.67 -10.47 6.18
C PHE A 144 14.78 -11.96 6.51
N TYR A 145 13.91 -12.50 7.36
CA TYR A 145 14.07 -13.88 7.85
C TYR A 145 13.79 -14.91 6.76
N LEU A 146 12.67 -14.78 6.04
CA LEU A 146 12.25 -15.77 5.04
C LEU A 146 12.85 -15.47 3.66
N GLY A 147 13.19 -14.22 3.37
CA GLY A 147 13.82 -13.85 2.10
C GLY A 147 15.35 -13.91 2.20
N MET A 148 15.93 -12.89 2.82
CA MET A 148 17.37 -12.64 2.79
C MET A 148 18.17 -13.69 3.55
N PHE A 149 17.79 -14.01 4.78
CA PHE A 149 18.53 -14.93 5.65
C PHE A 149 18.47 -16.35 5.09
N GLN A 150 17.27 -16.84 4.72
CA GLN A 150 17.12 -18.15 4.08
C GLN A 150 17.95 -18.26 2.80
N ARG A 151 17.95 -17.23 1.94
CA ARG A 151 18.78 -17.19 0.74
C ARG A 151 20.27 -17.19 1.06
N HIS A 152 20.69 -16.43 2.07
CA HIS A 152 22.09 -16.33 2.45
C HIS A 152 22.61 -17.68 2.96
N CYS A 153 21.90 -18.32 3.89
CA CYS A 153 22.31 -19.62 4.42
C CYS A 153 22.33 -20.70 3.33
N ARG A 154 21.24 -20.84 2.55
CA ARG A 154 21.12 -21.96 1.60
C ARG A 154 21.88 -21.75 0.29
N ILE A 155 21.86 -20.54 -0.27
CA ILE A 155 22.42 -20.27 -1.60
C ILE A 155 23.83 -19.71 -1.52
N VAL A 156 24.09 -18.77 -0.60
CA VAL A 156 25.41 -18.13 -0.50
C VAL A 156 26.38 -18.99 0.30
N TRP A 157 25.94 -19.56 1.42
CA TRP A 157 26.77 -20.40 2.28
C TRP A 157 26.66 -21.90 1.98
N GLY A 158 25.64 -22.34 1.24
CA GLY A 158 25.46 -23.75 0.90
C GLY A 158 25.12 -24.62 2.12
N MET A 159 24.48 -24.05 3.14
CA MET A 159 24.00 -24.78 4.30
C MET A 159 22.66 -25.44 3.93
N ASP A 160 22.69 -26.76 3.73
CA ASP A 160 21.49 -27.59 3.55
C ASP A 160 20.81 -27.89 4.90
#